data_AF-A0AAV2J7W7-F1
#
_entry.id   AF-A0AAV2J7W7-F1
#
_cell.length_a   1.000
_cell.length_b   1.000
_cell.length_c   1.000
_cell.angle_alpha   90.00
_cell.angle_beta   90.00
_cell.angle_gamma   90.00
#
_symmetry.space_group_name_H-M   'P 1'
#
loop_
_entity.id
_entity.type
_entity.pdbx_description
1 polymer ?
#
loop_
_entity_poly.entity_id
_entity_poly.type
_entity_poly.pdbx_seq_one_letter_code
_entity_poly.pdbx_strand_id
1 'polypeptide(L)'
;MSIVCLLLLLVLLLLLVCGTNGGGAEMSLMPETLTVLRGDQSRFSCRTTRPQWGAMIWQLSGKTMLTISQQNGLVPSTNPNITAEKAAPSQGEGWTLVLKDTQREYQGEVSCDLQEVHKRTAHLYVQGQCIRRRSEWLNVQDYSLI
;
A
#
# COMPACT_ATOMS: atom_id res chain seq x y z
N MET A 1 42.67 28.89 -18.75
CA MET A 1 41.31 28.38 -18.45
C MET A 1 40.32 29.18 -19.27
N SER A 2 39.83 28.63 -20.38
CA SER A 2 39.07 29.39 -21.39
C SER A 2 37.67 29.78 -20.90
N ILE A 3 37.15 30.91 -21.40
CA ILE A 3 35.79 31.43 -21.13
C ILE A 3 34.72 30.34 -21.33
N VAL A 4 34.93 29.46 -22.32
CA VAL A 4 34.08 28.29 -22.59
C VAL A 4 33.96 27.34 -21.39
N CYS A 5 35.04 27.16 -20.62
CA CYS A 5 35.06 26.31 -19.42
C CYS A 5 34.29 26.94 -18.25
N LEU A 6 34.40 28.28 -18.09
CA LEU A 6 33.62 29.02 -17.09
C LEU A 6 32.12 28.96 -17.38
N LEU A 7 31.72 29.08 -18.66
CA LEU A 7 30.32 28.95 -19.08
C LEU A 7 29.77 27.54 -18.86
N LEU A 8 30.55 26.50 -19.20
CA LEU A 8 30.20 25.10 -18.94
C LEU A 8 29.98 24.82 -17.45
N LEU A 9 30.89 25.32 -16.59
CA LEU A 9 30.76 25.19 -15.13
C LEU A 9 29.52 25.90 -14.60
N LEU A 10 29.21 27.10 -15.11
CA LEU A 10 28.04 27.86 -14.70
C LEU A 10 26.73 27.16 -15.07
N VAL A 11 26.66 26.60 -16.27
CA VAL A 11 25.49 25.83 -16.74
C VAL A 11 25.31 24.55 -15.91
N LEU A 12 26.41 23.85 -15.60
CA LEU A 12 26.35 22.64 -14.76
C LEU A 12 25.83 22.96 -13.35
N LEU A 13 26.31 24.05 -12.75
CA LEU A 13 25.85 24.55 -11.45
C LEU A 13 24.36 24.92 -11.46
N LEU A 14 23.88 25.58 -12.52
CA LEU A 14 22.45 25.93 -12.66
C LEU A 14 21.56 24.69 -12.80
N LEU A 15 22.02 23.66 -13.53
CA LEU A 15 21.30 22.39 -13.65
C LEU A 15 21.25 21.61 -12.32
N LEU A 16 22.30 21.70 -11.50
CA LEU A 16 22.35 21.12 -10.16
C LEU A 16 21.38 21.80 -9.18
N VAL A 17 21.18 23.12 -9.27
CA VAL A 17 20.26 23.86 -8.39
C VAL A 17 18.80 23.73 -8.83
N CYS A 18 18.53 23.55 -10.13
CA CYS A 18 17.18 23.35 -10.67
C CYS A 18 16.70 21.88 -10.64
N GLY A 19 17.40 21.04 -9.87
CA GLY A 19 17.28 19.59 -9.93
C GLY A 19 16.24 18.96 -9.00
N THR A 20 15.50 19.68 -8.15
CA THR A 20 14.49 19.02 -7.29
C THR A 20 13.35 19.96 -6.86
N ASN A 21 12.60 20.51 -7.82
CA ASN A 21 11.21 20.89 -7.52
C ASN A 21 10.33 19.65 -7.70
N GLY A 22 10.65 18.58 -6.96
CA GLY A 22 9.71 17.50 -6.76
C GLY A 22 8.59 18.09 -5.91
N GLY A 23 7.50 18.53 -6.53
CA GLY A 23 6.28 18.86 -5.81
C GLY A 23 5.98 17.67 -4.89
N GLY A 24 6.14 17.87 -3.59
CA GLY A 24 5.97 16.81 -2.61
C GLY A 24 4.62 16.17 -2.86
N ALA A 25 4.59 14.85 -3.06
CA ALA A 25 3.34 14.15 -3.25
C ALA A 25 2.44 14.51 -2.06
N GLU A 26 1.31 15.17 -2.33
CA GLU A 26 0.38 15.63 -1.28
C GLU A 26 -0.21 14.47 -0.47
N MET A 27 0.03 13.25 -0.96
CA MET A 27 -0.47 12.00 -0.44
C MET A 27 0.55 10.88 -0.65
N SER A 28 0.71 10.02 0.36
CA SER A 28 1.50 8.79 0.30
C SER A 28 0.67 7.57 0.68
N LEU A 29 0.98 6.43 0.07
CA LEU A 29 0.38 5.14 0.36
C LEU A 29 1.50 4.12 0.56
N MET A 30 1.52 3.45 1.71
CA MET A 30 2.55 2.48 2.06
C MET A 30 1.97 1.21 2.70
N PRO A 31 2.58 0.04 2.46
CA PRO A 31 3.62 -0.20 1.46
C PRO A 31 3.05 -0.14 0.03
N GLU A 32 3.90 0.12 -0.97
CA GLU A 32 3.50 0.08 -2.39
C GLU A 32 3.23 -1.35 -2.86
N THR A 33 3.86 -2.33 -2.22
CA THR A 33 3.62 -3.76 -2.46
C THR A 33 3.66 -4.50 -1.14
N LEU A 34 2.66 -5.33 -0.89
CA LEU A 34 2.57 -6.20 0.27
C LEU A 34 2.28 -7.63 -0.16
N THR A 35 3.06 -8.56 0.37
CA THR A 35 2.81 -9.99 0.23
C THR A 35 2.46 -10.56 1.60
N VAL A 36 1.36 -11.27 1.70
CA VAL A 36 0.83 -11.79 2.97
C VAL A 36 0.35 -13.22 2.79
N LEU A 37 0.40 -14.03 3.85
CA LEU A 37 -0.20 -15.36 3.84
C LEU A 37 -1.72 -15.22 3.94
N ARG A 38 -2.45 -16.12 3.29
CA ARG A 38 -3.89 -16.24 3.46
C ARG A 38 -4.21 -16.46 4.94
N GLY A 39 -5.18 -15.72 5.47
CA GLY A 39 -5.57 -15.78 6.87
C GLY A 39 -4.94 -14.69 7.74
N ASP A 40 -3.82 -14.12 7.31
CA ASP A 40 -3.10 -13.12 8.09
C ASP A 40 -3.67 -11.72 7.88
N GLN A 41 -3.39 -10.85 8.84
CA GLN A 41 -3.76 -9.44 8.75
C GLN A 41 -2.85 -8.69 7.77
N SER A 42 -3.44 -7.87 6.91
CA SER A 42 -2.71 -6.92 6.06
C SER A 42 -3.08 -5.47 6.37
N ARG A 43 -2.12 -4.55 6.17
CA ARG A 43 -2.22 -3.15 6.56
C ARG A 43 -1.67 -2.24 5.47
N PHE A 44 -2.45 -1.24 5.07
CA PHE A 44 -2.04 -0.20 4.12
C PHE A 44 -2.30 1.17 4.72
N SER A 45 -1.26 1.98 4.84
CA SER A 45 -1.30 3.30 5.45
C SER A 45 -1.32 4.38 4.38
N CYS A 46 -2.34 5.23 4.43
CA CYS A 46 -2.51 6.36 3.55
C CYS A 46 -2.40 7.66 4.34
N ARG A 47 -1.44 8.51 3.98
CA ARG A 47 -1.18 9.79 4.65
C ARG A 47 -1.32 10.94 3.67
N THR A 48 -1.69 12.10 4.19
CA THR A 48 -1.84 13.33 3.40
C THR A 48 -1.24 14.51 4.12
N THR A 49 -0.64 15.42 3.36
CA THR A 49 -0.21 16.73 3.85
C THR A 49 -1.30 17.79 3.70
N ARG A 50 -2.43 17.45 3.05
CA ARG A 50 -3.55 18.38 2.89
C ARG A 50 -4.34 18.51 4.20
N PRO A 51 -4.54 19.74 4.70
CA PRO A 51 -5.27 19.97 5.95
C PRO A 51 -6.77 19.72 5.83
N GLN A 52 -7.32 19.83 4.61
CA GLN A 52 -8.74 19.68 4.33
C GLN A 52 -8.94 18.69 3.18
N TRP A 53 -9.86 17.75 3.37
CA TRP A 53 -10.25 16.74 2.39
C TRP A 53 -11.68 16.29 2.65
N GLY A 54 -12.42 15.91 1.60
CA GLY A 54 -13.82 15.52 1.74
C GLY A 54 -13.96 14.10 2.31
N ALA A 55 -13.49 13.12 1.54
CA ALA A 55 -13.49 11.72 1.91
C ALA A 55 -12.23 10.99 1.45
N MET A 56 -11.83 9.97 2.20
CA MET A 56 -10.82 8.98 1.82
C MET A 56 -11.53 7.67 1.53
N ILE A 57 -11.43 7.21 0.28
CA ILE A 57 -12.10 6.02 -0.23
C ILE A 57 -11.06 4.94 -0.47
N TRP A 58 -11.22 3.81 0.21
CA TRP A 58 -10.38 2.63 0.00
C TRP A 58 -11.06 1.70 -0.99
N GLN A 59 -10.31 1.26 -2.00
CA GLN A 59 -10.81 0.34 -3.01
C GLN A 59 -9.88 -0.86 -3.17
N LEU A 60 -10.45 -2.04 -3.36
CA LEU A 60 -9.76 -3.27 -3.73
C LEU A 60 -10.21 -3.69 -5.13
N SER A 61 -9.30 -3.75 -6.09
CA SER A 61 -9.57 -4.09 -7.50
C SER A 61 -10.76 -3.33 -8.07
N GLY A 62 -10.81 -2.02 -7.79
CA GLY A 62 -11.87 -1.11 -8.25
C GLY A 62 -13.16 -1.11 -7.42
N LYS A 63 -13.31 -2.01 -6.44
CA LYS A 63 -14.49 -2.06 -5.55
C LYS A 63 -14.26 -1.27 -4.27
N THR A 64 -15.17 -0.38 -3.92
CA THR A 64 -15.11 0.39 -2.67
C THR A 64 -15.29 -0.53 -1.46
N MET A 65 -14.31 -0.53 -0.57
CA MET A 65 -14.29 -1.32 0.66
C MET A 65 -14.66 -0.49 1.88
N LEU A 66 -14.10 0.72 1.98
CA LEU A 66 -14.36 1.65 3.07
C LEU A 66 -14.44 3.07 2.54
N THR A 67 -15.19 3.90 3.25
CA THR A 67 -15.19 5.35 3.08
C THR A 67 -14.97 5.98 4.44
N ILE A 68 -14.11 6.98 4.48
CA ILE A 68 -13.78 7.73 5.68
C ILE A 68 -14.08 9.19 5.36
N SER A 69 -14.92 9.84 6.15
CA SER A 69 -15.17 11.27 6.07
C SER A 69 -14.19 11.98 6.99
N GLN A 70 -13.65 13.14 6.58
CA GLN A 70 -12.80 13.92 7.48
C GLN A 70 -13.55 14.38 8.73
N GLN A 71 -14.83 14.70 8.59
CA GLN A 71 -15.69 15.22 9.65
C GLN A 71 -16.26 14.11 10.53
N ASN A 72 -16.74 13.02 9.90
CA ASN A 72 -17.49 11.97 10.60
C ASN A 72 -16.67 10.71 10.90
N GLY A 73 -15.43 10.63 10.40
CA GLY A 73 -14.57 9.46 10.55
C GLY A 73 -15.00 8.28 9.67
N LEU A 74 -14.75 7.07 10.16
CA LEU A 74 -15.03 5.84 9.43
C LEU A 74 -16.54 5.61 9.24
N VAL A 75 -16.99 5.51 8.00
CA VAL A 75 -18.36 5.08 7.68
C VAL A 75 -18.46 3.57 7.91
N PRO A 76 -19.49 3.06 8.63
CA PRO A 76 -19.64 1.65 8.91
C PRO A 76 -19.62 0.79 7.63
N SER A 77 -18.79 -0.24 7.62
CA SER A 77 -18.73 -1.24 6.57
C SER A 77 -19.65 -2.42 6.90
N THR A 78 -20.20 -3.09 5.88
CA THR A 78 -20.97 -4.33 6.03
C THR A 78 -20.10 -5.55 6.30
N ASN A 79 -18.79 -5.45 6.08
CA ASN A 79 -17.83 -6.54 6.24
C ASN A 79 -16.98 -6.36 7.52
N PRO A 80 -17.16 -7.18 8.57
CA PRO A 80 -16.45 -7.03 9.84
C PRO A 80 -14.95 -7.32 9.75
N ASN A 81 -14.49 -7.97 8.67
CA ASN A 81 -13.09 -8.27 8.42
C ASN A 81 -12.31 -7.10 7.82
N ILE A 82 -12.99 -6.01 7.45
CA ILE A 82 -12.40 -4.83 6.85
C ILE A 82 -12.68 -3.63 7.76
N THR A 83 -11.62 -2.96 8.23
CA THR A 83 -11.71 -1.77 9.10
C THR A 83 -10.63 -0.76 8.75
N ALA A 84 -10.69 0.42 9.34
CA ALA A 84 -9.61 1.40 9.28
C ALA A 84 -9.25 1.93 10.67
N GLU A 85 -7.99 2.32 10.81
CA GLU A 85 -7.44 2.93 12.03
C GLU A 85 -6.91 4.33 11.70
N LYS A 86 -7.26 5.33 12.52
CA LYS A 86 -6.74 6.69 12.35
C LYS A 86 -5.27 6.74 12.75
N ALA A 87 -4.45 7.44 11.97
CA ALA A 87 -3.05 7.67 12.32
C ALA A 87 -2.93 8.43 13.66
N ALA A 88 -1.87 8.16 14.40
CA ALA A 88 -1.57 8.92 15.61
C ALA A 88 -1.27 10.39 15.26
N PRO A 89 -1.58 11.36 16.14
CA PRO A 89 -1.34 12.79 15.84
C PRO A 89 0.10 13.12 15.47
N SER A 90 1.08 12.39 16.02
CA SER A 90 2.50 12.54 15.70
C SER A 90 2.90 12.09 14.29
N GLN A 91 2.01 11.40 13.59
CA GLN A 91 2.24 10.83 12.26
C GLN A 91 1.56 11.64 11.14
N GLY A 92 0.88 12.73 11.48
CA GLY A 92 0.11 13.56 10.55
C GLY A 92 -1.30 13.01 10.28
N GLU A 93 -1.97 13.61 9.30
CA GLU A 93 -3.33 13.20 8.91
C GLU A 93 -3.27 11.97 8.00
N GLY A 94 -4.01 10.92 8.36
CA GLY A 94 -4.00 9.69 7.61
C GLY A 94 -4.77 8.57 8.29
N TRP A 95 -5.00 7.52 7.52
CA TRP A 95 -5.72 6.33 7.97
C TRP A 95 -5.05 5.08 7.43
N THR A 96 -5.16 3.99 8.18
CA THR A 96 -4.64 2.68 7.81
C THR A 96 -5.80 1.76 7.51
N LEU A 97 -5.91 1.25 6.29
CA LEU A 97 -6.79 0.13 5.95
C LEU A 97 -6.25 -1.13 6.61
N VAL A 98 -7.12 -1.88 7.27
CA VAL A 98 -6.80 -3.14 7.94
C VAL A 98 -7.74 -4.23 7.44
N LEU A 99 -7.17 -5.22 6.76
CA LEU A 99 -7.86 -6.47 6.42
C LEU A 99 -7.47 -7.48 7.50
N LYS A 100 -8.39 -7.81 8.41
CA LYS A 100 -8.11 -8.67 9.58
C LYS A 100 -7.80 -10.11 9.19
N ASP A 101 -8.45 -10.57 8.13
CA ASP A 101 -8.34 -11.91 7.59
C ASP A 101 -8.18 -11.78 6.08
N THR A 102 -6.93 -11.76 5.60
CA THR A 102 -6.66 -11.52 4.19
C THR A 102 -6.92 -12.78 3.38
N GLN A 103 -7.93 -12.72 2.52
CA GLN A 103 -8.33 -13.81 1.65
C GLN A 103 -7.82 -13.60 0.21
N ARG A 104 -7.79 -14.68 -0.59
CA ARG A 104 -7.20 -14.65 -1.94
C ARG A 104 -7.98 -13.71 -2.89
N GLU A 105 -9.26 -13.52 -2.66
CA GLU A 105 -10.12 -12.56 -3.38
C GLU A 105 -9.74 -11.10 -3.15
N TYR A 106 -8.98 -10.78 -2.11
CA TYR A 106 -8.47 -9.44 -1.86
C TYR A 106 -7.18 -9.15 -2.63
N GLN A 107 -6.57 -10.16 -3.28
CA GLN A 107 -5.40 -9.97 -4.12
C GLN A 107 -5.71 -8.99 -5.26
N GLY A 108 -4.76 -8.09 -5.52
CA GLY A 108 -4.84 -7.13 -6.60
C GLY A 108 -4.45 -5.72 -6.17
N GLU A 109 -5.03 -4.74 -6.84
CA GLU A 109 -4.76 -3.33 -6.58
C GLU A 109 -5.50 -2.87 -5.32
N VAL A 110 -4.79 -2.18 -4.44
CA VAL A 110 -5.33 -1.50 -3.27
C VAL A 110 -5.14 -0.01 -3.48
N SER A 111 -6.21 0.75 -3.66
CA SER A 111 -6.11 2.19 -3.86
C SER A 111 -6.69 2.97 -2.70
N CYS A 112 -5.97 4.03 -2.31
CA CYS A 112 -6.48 5.10 -1.46
C CYS A 112 -6.76 6.29 -2.37
N ASP A 113 -8.03 6.69 -2.44
CA ASP A 113 -8.50 7.85 -3.19
C ASP A 113 -8.91 8.93 -2.19
N LEU A 114 -8.16 10.02 -2.16
CA LEU A 114 -8.49 11.19 -1.36
C LEU A 114 -9.25 12.15 -2.29
N GLN A 115 -10.56 12.23 -2.09
CA GLN A 115 -11.49 12.92 -2.98
C GLN A 115 -11.05 14.35 -3.27
N GLU A 116 -11.05 14.74 -4.55
CA GLU A 116 -10.60 16.05 -5.05
C GLU A 116 -9.12 16.38 -4.79
N VAL A 117 -8.30 15.43 -4.33
CA VAL A 117 -6.86 15.62 -4.06
C VAL A 117 -6.03 14.72 -4.97
N HIS A 118 -6.01 13.42 -4.69
CA HIS A 118 -5.18 12.47 -5.43
C HIS A 118 -5.58 11.03 -5.13
N LYS A 119 -5.24 10.13 -6.05
CA LYS A 119 -5.39 8.68 -5.89
C LYS A 119 -4.04 8.00 -5.97
N ARG A 120 -3.73 7.15 -5.00
CA ARG A 120 -2.53 6.30 -4.98
C ARG A 120 -2.94 4.84 -4.95
N THR A 121 -2.16 4.00 -5.63
CA THR A 121 -2.40 2.55 -5.74
C THR A 121 -1.18 1.78 -5.25
N ALA A 122 -1.44 0.71 -4.51
CA ALA A 122 -0.50 -0.29 -4.07
C ALA A 122 -0.96 -1.68 -4.55
N HIS A 123 -0.12 -2.70 -4.35
CA HIS A 123 -0.43 -4.07 -4.75
C HIS A 123 -0.40 -5.03 -3.56
N LEU A 124 -1.44 -5.86 -3.44
CA LEU A 124 -1.55 -6.93 -2.45
C LEU A 124 -1.42 -8.29 -3.14
N TYR A 125 -0.47 -9.11 -2.69
CA TYR A 125 -0.29 -10.50 -3.11
C TYR A 125 -0.61 -11.44 -1.95
N VAL A 126 -1.43 -12.47 -2.21
CA VAL A 126 -1.88 -13.40 -1.17
C VAL A 126 -1.35 -14.81 -1.47
N GLN A 127 -0.44 -15.27 -0.61
CA GLN A 127 0.15 -16.60 -0.72
C GLN A 127 -0.73 -17.65 -0.02
N GLY A 128 -0.76 -18.86 -0.57
CA GLY A 128 -1.37 -20.00 0.13
C GLY A 128 -0.51 -20.43 1.30
N GLN A 129 -1.13 -20.91 2.39
CA GLN A 129 -0.38 -21.54 3.46
C GLN A 129 0.23 -22.86 2.96
N CYS A 130 1.54 -23.02 3.10
CA CYS A 130 2.18 -24.31 2.88
C CYS A 130 1.89 -25.21 4.08
N ILE A 131 0.98 -26.16 3.90
CA ILE A 131 0.71 -27.17 4.92
C ILE A 131 1.89 -28.14 4.90
N ARG A 132 2.76 -28.06 5.92
CA ARG A 132 3.80 -29.07 6.16
C ARG A 132 3.10 -30.38 6.53
N ARG A 133 2.79 -31.24 5.55
CA ARG A 133 2.38 -32.61 5.85
C ARG A 133 3.51 -33.24 6.66
N ARG A 134 3.24 -33.58 7.91
CA ARG A 134 4.07 -34.50 8.68
C ARG A 134 4.12 -35.79 7.86
N SER A 135 5.32 -36.16 7.40
CA SER A 135 5.55 -37.42 6.69
C SER A 135 5.36 -38.55 7.69
N GLU A 136 4.13 -39.03 7.82
CA GLU A 136 3.87 -40.39 8.25
C GLU A 136 4.22 -41.25 7.04
N TRP A 137 5.22 -42.11 7.22
CA TRP A 137 5.92 -42.89 6.18
C TRP A 137 5.02 -43.35 5.03
N LEU A 138 5.30 -42.86 3.82
CA LEU A 138 4.91 -43.58 2.61
C LEU A 138 5.66 -44.92 2.66
N ASN A 139 4.94 -46.01 2.90
CA ASN A 139 5.46 -47.36 2.72
C ASN A 139 5.89 -47.53 1.26
N VAL A 140 7.15 -47.21 0.97
CA VAL A 140 7.85 -47.65 -0.24
C VAL A 140 8.45 -49.01 0.08
N GLN A 141 7.61 -50.04 0.07
CA GLN A 141 7.99 -51.44 0.05
C GLN A 141 6.93 -52.20 -0.74
N ASP A 142 6.77 -51.80 -2.00
CA ASP A 142 6.29 -52.71 -3.03
C ASP A 142 7.28 -52.58 -4.18
N TYR A 143 8.12 -53.62 -4.34
CA TYR A 143 8.90 -54.06 -5.50
C TYR A 143 10.12 -54.85 -5.04
N SER A 144 9.89 -56.12 -4.71
CA SER A 144 10.80 -57.23 -5.06
C SER A 144 10.09 -58.56 -4.82
N LEU A 145 9.17 -58.88 -5.73
CA LEU A 145 8.85 -60.25 -6.10
C LEU A 145 9.44 -60.48 -7.49
N ILE A 146 10.76 -60.76 -7.57
CA ILE A 146 11.42 -61.79 -8.40
C ILE A 146 12.80 -62.05 -7.78
#